data_AF-A0ABD3PA55-F1
#
_entry.id   AF-A0ABD3PA55-F1
#
_cell.length_a   1.000
_cell.length_b   1.000
_cell.length_c   1.000
_cell.angle_alpha   90.00
_cell.angle_beta   90.00
_cell.angle_gamma   90.00
#
_symmetry.space_group_name_H-M   'P 1'
#
loop_
_entity.id
_entity.type
_entity.pdbx_description
1 polymer ?
#
loop_
_entity_poly.entity_id
_entity_poly.type
_entity_poly.pdbx_seq_one_letter_code
_entity_poly.pdbx_strand_id
1 'polypeptide(L)'
;MAMSKVLPLGGKQPAFSWSSRGDVMNAFVVINALAYLSFFLLAHSGVFALVRMDERTRIDGFCVTNPDDPYANSHMLSFYVDVAFSIVSLAVVHSTPAGSPSRDLLKRSIPGTLGHGIGHFFISLSMAGGSPSRISSLPLYLQLAAPPVHFFFWWSLLGTNKYIPKNHLLAMSSVHVLVLLSRILPNTAGFTYVQTVLVLTFTFYDVFFRPREDKDVSYDWQWVTFAPFMVVAWVESTACTSFLRNIGGHMWYDASIPSAVLLYYFAVRGLEEPKKLKE
;
A
#
# COMPACT_ATOMS: atom_id res chain seq x y z
N MET A 1 -31.92 43.15 -17.24
CA MET A 1 -31.04 43.05 -16.06
C MET A 1 -29.96 42.04 -16.39
N ALA A 2 -28.86 42.50 -16.98
CA ALA A 2 -27.79 41.65 -17.47
C ALA A 2 -26.78 41.42 -16.34
N MET A 3 -26.59 40.16 -15.93
CA MET A 3 -25.57 39.80 -14.96
C MET A 3 -24.18 39.97 -15.59
N SER A 4 -23.49 41.02 -15.14
CA SER A 4 -22.08 41.25 -15.39
C SER A 4 -21.27 40.06 -14.86
N LYS A 5 -20.66 39.29 -15.77
CA LYS A 5 -19.62 38.32 -15.44
C LYS A 5 -18.39 39.09 -14.95
N VAL A 6 -18.27 39.22 -13.64
CA VAL A 6 -17.02 39.65 -13.00
C VAL A 6 -16.01 38.54 -13.24
N LEU A 7 -15.13 38.75 -14.22
CA LEU A 7 -13.94 37.92 -14.40
C LEU A 7 -13.03 38.13 -13.18
N PRO A 8 -12.66 37.06 -12.44
CA PRO A 8 -11.79 37.22 -11.30
C PRO A 8 -10.43 37.74 -11.78
N LEU A 9 -10.01 38.85 -11.17
CA LEU A 9 -8.74 39.50 -11.40
C LEU A 9 -7.61 38.48 -11.17
N GLY A 10 -6.91 38.17 -12.25
CA GLY A 10 -5.78 37.26 -12.32
C GLY A 10 -4.59 37.75 -11.51
N GLY A 11 -4.64 37.53 -10.20
CA GLY A 11 -3.43 37.41 -9.40
C GLY A 11 -2.68 36.18 -9.89
N LYS A 12 -1.65 36.38 -10.72
CA LYS A 12 -0.69 35.33 -11.07
C LYS A 12 -0.13 34.79 -9.76
N GLN A 13 -0.64 33.65 -9.30
CA GLN A 13 -0.01 32.96 -8.19
C GLN A 13 1.46 32.73 -8.58
N PRO A 14 2.41 33.05 -7.70
CA PRO A 14 3.82 32.88 -8.00
C PRO A 14 4.03 31.43 -8.44
N ALA A 15 4.72 31.26 -9.58
CA ALA A 15 4.98 30.00 -10.24
C ALA A 15 5.98 29.11 -9.46
N PHE A 16 5.93 29.13 -8.13
CA PHE A 16 6.57 28.12 -7.31
C PHE A 16 5.69 26.88 -7.40
N SER A 17 6.03 26.01 -8.35
CA SER A 17 5.16 24.92 -8.77
C SER A 17 5.06 23.89 -7.66
N TRP A 18 3.86 23.71 -7.11
CA TRP A 18 3.51 22.62 -6.21
C TRP A 18 4.01 21.27 -6.74
N SER A 19 4.09 21.10 -8.07
CA SER A 19 4.72 19.94 -8.71
C SER A 19 6.12 19.61 -8.15
N SER A 20 6.96 20.61 -7.82
CA SER A 20 8.34 20.36 -7.40
C SER A 20 8.46 19.64 -6.05
N ARG A 21 7.56 19.88 -5.09
CA ARG A 21 7.63 19.24 -3.77
C ARG A 21 7.14 17.80 -3.83
N GLY A 22 5.95 17.58 -4.39
CA GLY A 22 5.44 16.24 -4.62
C GLY A 22 6.38 15.39 -5.47
N ASP A 23 7.01 15.94 -6.53
CA ASP A 23 7.99 15.20 -7.34
C ASP A 23 9.23 14.80 -6.51
N VAL A 24 9.76 15.68 -5.65
CA VAL A 24 10.88 15.37 -4.74
C VAL A 24 10.51 14.28 -3.73
N MET A 25 9.31 14.34 -3.15
CA MET A 25 8.87 13.34 -2.18
C MET A 25 8.63 11.97 -2.84
N ASN A 26 8.09 11.96 -4.05
CA ASN A 26 7.97 10.75 -4.87
C ASN A 26 9.35 10.15 -5.19
N ALA A 27 10.34 10.98 -5.53
CA ALA A 27 11.71 10.51 -5.74
C ALA A 27 12.29 9.87 -4.47
N PHE A 28 12.06 10.47 -3.29
CA PHE A 28 12.49 9.88 -2.02
C PHE A 28 11.86 8.51 -1.75
N VAL A 29 10.54 8.39 -1.99
CA VAL A 29 9.79 7.14 -1.86
C VAL A 29 10.34 6.06 -2.82
N VAL A 30 10.63 6.41 -4.08
CA VAL A 30 11.26 5.49 -5.04
C VAL A 30 12.65 5.06 -4.60
N ILE A 31 13.49 6.01 -4.17
CA ILE A 31 14.85 5.72 -3.68
C ILE A 31 14.78 4.75 -2.49
N ASN A 32 13.86 4.97 -1.54
CA ASN A 32 13.72 4.08 -0.39
C ASN A 32 13.25 2.67 -0.81
N ALA A 33 12.31 2.55 -1.76
CA ALA A 33 11.86 1.25 -2.25
C ALA A 33 12.99 0.48 -2.97
N LEU A 34 13.78 1.18 -3.79
CA LEU A 34 14.93 0.59 -4.48
C LEU A 34 16.05 0.22 -3.50
N ALA A 35 16.28 1.03 -2.46
CA ALA A 35 17.22 0.73 -1.40
C ALA A 35 16.78 -0.52 -0.60
N TYR A 36 15.49 -0.64 -0.30
CA TYR A 36 14.94 -1.81 0.38
C TYR A 36 15.02 -3.08 -0.49
N LEU A 37 14.67 -2.99 -1.78
CA LEU A 37 14.87 -4.09 -2.73
C LEU A 37 16.34 -4.51 -2.80
N SER A 38 17.26 -3.54 -2.88
CA SER A 38 18.70 -3.81 -2.93
C SER A 38 19.17 -4.49 -1.65
N PHE A 39 18.74 -3.99 -0.48
CA PHE A 39 19.00 -4.63 0.81
C PHE A 39 18.52 -6.08 0.83
N PHE A 40 17.28 -6.33 0.40
CA PHE A 40 16.71 -7.67 0.36
C PHE A 40 17.52 -8.61 -0.54
N LEU A 41 17.86 -8.18 -1.76
CA LEU A 41 18.66 -8.97 -2.71
C LEU A 41 20.07 -9.26 -2.15
N LEU A 42 20.73 -8.28 -1.56
CA LEU A 42 22.06 -8.44 -0.98
C LEU A 42 22.03 -9.38 0.23
N ALA A 43 21.06 -9.20 1.13
CA ALA A 43 20.87 -10.07 2.29
C ALA A 43 20.56 -11.52 1.89
N HIS A 44 19.75 -11.73 0.85
CA HIS A 44 19.39 -13.06 0.37
C HIS A 44 20.53 -13.75 -0.39
N SER A 45 21.36 -12.99 -1.12
CA SER A 45 22.50 -13.53 -1.86
C SER A 45 23.62 -14.07 -0.97
N GLY A 46 23.68 -13.65 0.30
CA GLY A 46 24.77 -13.99 1.21
C GLY A 46 26.13 -13.36 0.86
N VAL A 47 26.20 -12.52 -0.18
CA VAL A 47 27.47 -11.92 -0.66
C VAL A 47 28.07 -10.94 0.36
N PHE A 48 27.24 -10.23 1.13
CA PHE A 48 27.69 -9.24 2.10
C PHE A 48 27.36 -9.65 3.53
N ALA A 49 28.36 -10.14 4.28
CA ALA A 49 28.21 -10.59 5.66
C ALA A 49 27.69 -9.51 6.64
N LEU A 50 27.84 -8.23 6.29
CA LEU A 50 27.38 -7.07 7.06
C LEU A 50 25.89 -6.79 6.85
N VAL A 51 25.30 -7.22 5.72
CA VAL A 51 23.88 -7.00 5.43
C VAL A 51 23.11 -8.20 5.95
N ARG A 52 22.56 -8.07 7.17
CA ARG A 52 21.81 -9.16 7.82
C ARG A 52 20.34 -8.80 7.95
N MET A 53 19.52 -9.64 7.35
CA MET A 53 18.08 -9.70 7.61
C MET A 53 17.86 -10.52 8.89
N ASP A 54 16.79 -10.20 9.62
CA ASP A 54 16.35 -11.02 10.74
C ASP A 54 16.13 -12.46 10.28
N GLU A 55 16.53 -13.42 11.12
CA GLU A 55 16.51 -14.84 10.76
C GLU A 55 15.10 -15.32 10.39
N ARG A 56 14.09 -14.85 11.11
CA ARG A 56 12.69 -15.23 10.85
C ARG A 56 12.20 -14.65 9.53
N THR A 57 12.43 -13.36 9.31
CA THR A 57 12.06 -12.71 8.04
C THR A 57 12.76 -13.35 6.85
N ARG A 58 14.00 -13.82 7.00
CA ARG A 58 14.71 -14.55 5.94
C ARG A 58 14.06 -15.90 5.58
N ILE A 59 13.52 -16.61 6.57
CA ILE A 59 12.90 -17.93 6.39
C ILE A 59 11.48 -17.79 5.86
N ASP A 60 10.70 -16.90 6.47
CA ASP A 60 9.26 -16.80 6.23
C ASP A 60 8.92 -15.75 5.16
N GLY A 61 9.83 -14.79 4.92
CA GLY A 61 9.61 -13.63 4.04
C GLY A 61 8.97 -12.43 4.73
N PHE A 62 8.44 -12.63 5.93
CA PHE A 62 7.74 -11.66 6.77
C PHE A 62 7.84 -12.08 8.24
N CYS A 63 7.43 -11.20 9.15
CA CYS A 63 7.52 -11.45 10.58
C CYS A 63 6.25 -12.12 11.12
N VAL A 64 6.25 -13.45 11.24
CA VAL A 64 5.09 -14.18 11.77
C VAL A 64 5.13 -14.26 13.29
N THR A 65 4.04 -13.84 13.94
CA THR A 65 3.79 -14.16 15.36
C THR A 65 2.82 -15.33 15.48
N ASN A 66 2.93 -16.09 16.57
CA ASN A 66 2.08 -17.24 16.92
C ASN A 66 1.70 -18.15 15.72
N PRO A 67 2.66 -18.66 14.93
CA PRO A 67 2.36 -19.39 13.68
C PRO A 67 1.46 -20.62 13.88
N ASP A 68 1.44 -21.18 15.09
CA ASP A 68 0.67 -22.36 15.43
C ASP A 68 -0.79 -22.06 15.84
N ASP A 69 -1.15 -20.78 16.04
CA ASP A 69 -2.51 -20.38 16.41
C ASP A 69 -3.23 -19.74 15.20
N PRO A 70 -4.24 -20.40 14.61
CA PRO A 70 -4.96 -19.86 13.46
C PRO A 70 -5.81 -18.62 13.78
N TYR A 71 -6.04 -18.31 15.05
CA TYR A 71 -6.85 -17.17 15.50
C TYR A 71 -6.00 -16.02 16.04
N ALA A 72 -4.73 -16.27 16.39
CA ALA A 72 -3.84 -15.28 16.99
C ALA A 72 -2.50 -15.09 16.26
N ASN A 73 -2.29 -15.74 15.11
CA ASN A 73 -1.12 -15.44 14.29
C ASN A 73 -1.21 -14.06 13.65
N SER A 74 -0.05 -13.55 13.22
CA SER A 74 0.05 -12.19 12.66
C SER A 74 -0.90 -11.93 11.49
N HIS A 75 -1.23 -12.92 10.65
CA HIS A 75 -2.18 -12.72 9.56
C HIS A 75 -3.63 -12.63 10.05
N MET A 76 -4.04 -13.45 11.02
CA MET A 76 -5.37 -13.25 11.61
C MET A 76 -5.47 -11.86 12.28
N LEU A 77 -4.40 -11.43 12.95
CA LEU A 77 -4.33 -10.08 13.51
C LEU A 77 -4.43 -9.00 12.41
N SER A 78 -3.73 -9.16 11.29
CA SER A 78 -3.86 -8.28 10.12
C SER A 78 -5.30 -8.18 9.63
N PHE A 79 -6.00 -9.33 9.51
CA PHE A 79 -7.42 -9.35 9.14
C PHE A 79 -8.28 -8.51 10.09
N TYR A 80 -8.12 -8.67 11.41
CA TYR A 80 -8.87 -7.89 12.39
C TYR A 80 -8.61 -6.39 12.24
N VAL A 81 -7.35 -6.02 12.05
CA VAL A 81 -6.94 -4.63 11.89
C VAL A 81 -7.50 -4.03 10.60
N ASP A 82 -7.41 -4.74 9.47
CA ASP A 82 -7.93 -4.28 8.19
C ASP A 82 -9.46 -4.08 8.20
N VAL A 83 -10.19 -4.99 8.85
CA VAL A 83 -11.64 -4.85 9.06
C VAL A 83 -11.95 -3.61 9.90
N ALA A 84 -11.25 -3.44 11.04
CA ALA A 84 -11.43 -2.29 11.91
C ALA A 84 -11.15 -0.97 11.18
N PHE A 85 -10.04 -0.87 10.45
CA PHE A 85 -9.71 0.31 9.66
C PHE A 85 -10.67 0.56 8.51
N SER A 86 -11.20 -0.48 7.89
CA SER A 86 -12.23 -0.35 6.84
C SER A 86 -13.53 0.24 7.40
N ILE A 87 -13.95 -0.19 8.60
CA ILE A 87 -15.12 0.35 9.30
C ILE A 87 -14.89 1.83 9.67
N VAL A 88 -13.73 2.14 10.26
CA VAL A 88 -13.37 3.54 10.63
C VAL A 88 -13.34 4.43 9.39
N SER A 89 -12.68 3.99 8.32
CA SER A 89 -12.58 4.74 7.07
C SER A 89 -13.96 4.99 6.45
N LEU A 90 -14.85 3.99 6.50
CA LEU A 90 -16.23 4.11 6.03
C LEU A 90 -17.01 5.16 6.85
N ALA A 91 -16.88 5.14 8.18
CA ALA A 91 -17.50 6.14 9.06
C ALA A 91 -17.00 7.56 8.76
N VAL A 92 -15.69 7.74 8.55
CA VAL A 92 -15.10 9.02 8.16
C VAL A 92 -15.62 9.49 6.79
N VAL A 93 -15.66 8.61 5.78
CA VAL A 93 -16.17 8.94 4.44
C VAL A 93 -17.64 9.35 4.45
N HIS A 94 -18.46 8.72 5.28
CA HIS A 94 -19.88 9.10 5.44
C HIS A 94 -20.08 10.42 6.17
N SER A 95 -19.18 10.76 7.10
CA SER A 95 -19.23 12.01 7.86
C SER A 95 -18.60 13.19 7.11
N THR A 96 -17.92 12.94 5.98
CA THR A 96 -17.23 13.98 5.20
C THR A 96 -18.05 14.37 3.96
N PRO A 97 -18.25 15.68 3.69
CA PRO A 97 -18.88 16.14 2.46
C PRO A 97 -18.22 15.60 1.19
N ALA A 98 -19.00 15.35 0.15
CA ALA A 98 -18.48 14.90 -1.13
C ALA A 98 -17.59 15.97 -1.82
N GLY A 99 -16.66 15.51 -2.66
CA GLY A 99 -15.83 16.37 -3.52
C GLY A 99 -14.47 16.80 -2.96
N SER A 100 -14.09 16.37 -1.75
CA SER A 100 -12.72 16.60 -1.23
C SER A 100 -11.74 15.51 -1.71
N PRO A 101 -10.56 15.87 -2.26
CA PRO A 101 -9.50 14.92 -2.63
C PRO A 101 -9.11 13.94 -1.51
N SER A 102 -9.04 14.43 -0.26
CA SER A 102 -8.77 13.62 0.93
C SER A 102 -9.77 12.46 1.10
N ARG A 103 -11.07 12.76 1.01
CA ARG A 103 -12.16 11.76 1.06
C ARG A 103 -12.11 10.78 -0.10
N ASP A 104 -11.78 11.23 -1.30
CA ASP A 104 -11.80 10.37 -2.48
C ASP A 104 -10.74 9.27 -2.41
N LEU A 105 -9.54 9.58 -1.91
CA LEU A 105 -8.51 8.57 -1.67
C LEU A 105 -8.97 7.57 -0.59
N LEU A 106 -9.43 8.08 0.56
CA LEU A 106 -9.90 7.24 1.66
C LEU A 106 -11.06 6.32 1.23
N LYS A 107 -12.01 6.83 0.44
CA LYS A 107 -13.12 6.03 -0.10
C LYS A 107 -12.63 4.90 -1.00
N ARG A 108 -11.61 5.16 -1.83
CA ARG A 108 -11.06 4.16 -2.75
C ARG A 108 -10.16 3.13 -2.08
N SER A 109 -9.58 3.45 -0.93
CA SER A 109 -8.76 2.50 -0.18
C SER A 109 -9.58 1.46 0.58
N ILE A 110 -10.85 1.74 0.93
CA ILE A 110 -11.71 0.83 1.72
C ILE A 110 -11.81 -0.57 1.09
N PRO A 111 -12.20 -0.74 -0.20
CA PRO A 111 -12.31 -2.08 -0.78
C PRO A 111 -10.97 -2.82 -0.83
N GLY A 112 -9.87 -2.09 -1.07
CA GLY A 112 -8.52 -2.65 -1.08
C GLY A 112 -8.10 -3.14 0.30
N THR A 113 -8.35 -2.35 1.35
CA THR A 113 -8.03 -2.69 2.75
C THR A 113 -8.84 -3.90 3.20
N LEU A 114 -10.15 -3.93 2.94
CA LEU A 114 -10.98 -5.08 3.28
C LEU A 114 -10.58 -6.35 2.51
N GLY A 115 -10.29 -6.22 1.21
CA GLY A 115 -9.84 -7.32 0.37
C GLY A 115 -8.48 -7.89 0.83
N HIS A 116 -7.57 -7.01 1.25
CA HIS A 116 -6.28 -7.37 1.85
C HIS A 116 -6.48 -8.20 3.14
N GLY A 117 -7.34 -7.72 4.04
CA GLY A 117 -7.68 -8.44 5.27
C GLY A 117 -8.29 -9.81 5.00
N ILE A 118 -9.20 -9.93 4.04
CA ILE A 118 -9.76 -11.22 3.62
C ILE A 118 -8.65 -12.15 3.13
N GLY A 119 -7.67 -11.65 2.37
CA GLY A 119 -6.48 -12.40 1.97
C GLY A 119 -5.72 -12.96 3.18
N HIS A 120 -5.48 -12.13 4.19
CA HIS A 120 -4.83 -12.56 5.43
C HIS A 120 -5.64 -13.58 6.23
N PHE A 121 -6.96 -13.47 6.27
CA PHE A 121 -7.82 -14.49 6.85
C PHE A 121 -7.61 -15.86 6.19
N PHE A 122 -7.60 -15.92 4.85
CA PHE A 122 -7.33 -17.16 4.12
C PHE A 122 -5.93 -17.70 4.38
N ILE A 123 -4.90 -16.84 4.42
CA ILE A 123 -3.53 -17.24 4.75
C ILE A 123 -3.49 -17.84 6.15
N SER A 124 -4.08 -17.16 7.14
CA SER A 124 -4.13 -17.63 8.52
C SER A 124 -4.73 -19.02 8.65
N LEU A 125 -5.88 -19.26 8.00
CA LEU A 125 -6.52 -20.58 8.00
C LEU A 125 -5.66 -21.64 7.32
N SER A 126 -4.91 -21.28 6.27
CA SER A 126 -4.01 -22.19 5.58
C SER A 126 -2.77 -22.57 6.40
N MET A 127 -2.38 -21.73 7.37
CA MET A 127 -1.24 -21.96 8.26
C MET A 127 -1.55 -22.85 9.46
N ALA A 128 -2.84 -23.04 9.79
CA ALA A 128 -3.30 -23.91 10.87
C ALA A 128 -2.78 -25.37 10.81
N GLY A 129 -2.18 -25.79 9.69
CA GLY A 129 -1.56 -27.10 9.47
C GLY A 129 -0.03 -27.15 9.65
N GLY A 130 0.62 -26.12 10.18
CA GLY A 130 2.05 -26.15 10.56
C GLY A 130 3.06 -25.90 9.44
N SER A 131 2.61 -25.55 8.23
CA SER A 131 3.50 -25.05 7.18
C SER A 131 2.70 -24.24 6.16
N PRO A 132 3.24 -23.13 5.60
CA PRO A 132 2.64 -22.47 4.45
C PRO A 132 2.58 -23.47 3.29
N SER A 133 1.44 -24.11 3.18
CA SER A 133 1.13 -25.10 2.16
C SER A 133 1.39 -24.46 0.81
N ARG A 134 2.29 -25.04 0.00
CA ARG A 134 2.50 -24.60 -1.38
C ARG A 134 1.12 -24.57 -2.06
N ILE A 135 0.85 -23.61 -2.96
CA ILE A 135 -0.41 -23.62 -3.74
C ILE A 135 -0.68 -25.01 -4.34
N SER A 136 0.38 -25.69 -4.78
CA SER A 136 0.33 -27.06 -5.32
C SER A 136 -0.17 -28.14 -4.35
N SER A 137 -0.16 -27.91 -3.04
CA SER A 137 -0.72 -28.82 -2.03
C SER A 137 -2.15 -28.47 -1.63
N LEU A 138 -2.72 -27.38 -2.14
CA LEU A 138 -4.13 -27.08 -1.95
C LEU A 138 -5.01 -27.98 -2.83
N PRO A 139 -6.27 -28.26 -2.44
CA PRO A 139 -7.25 -28.89 -3.32
C PRO A 139 -7.35 -28.19 -4.68
N LEU A 140 -7.60 -28.96 -5.75
CA LEU A 140 -7.64 -28.45 -7.13
C LEU A 140 -8.53 -27.22 -7.29
N TYR A 141 -9.70 -27.17 -6.62
CA TYR A 141 -10.61 -26.03 -6.72
C TYR A 141 -9.99 -24.73 -6.18
N LEU A 142 -9.16 -24.79 -5.12
CA LEU A 142 -8.43 -23.63 -4.61
C LEU A 142 -7.28 -23.23 -5.54
N GLN A 143 -6.62 -24.20 -6.18
CA GLN A 143 -5.61 -23.91 -7.20
C GLN A 143 -6.21 -23.20 -8.41
N LEU A 144 -7.39 -23.64 -8.86
CA LEU A 144 -8.13 -23.00 -9.96
C LEU A 144 -8.69 -21.63 -9.57
N ALA A 145 -9.01 -21.41 -8.29
CA ALA A 145 -9.44 -20.12 -7.79
C ALA A 145 -8.26 -19.13 -7.59
N ALA A 146 -7.02 -19.60 -7.45
CA ALA A 146 -5.89 -18.72 -7.16
C ALA A 146 -5.62 -17.66 -8.25
N PRO A 147 -5.56 -17.98 -9.56
CA PRO A 147 -5.37 -16.96 -10.60
C PRO A 147 -6.42 -15.84 -10.60
N PRO A 148 -7.75 -16.10 -10.61
CA PRO A 148 -8.73 -15.02 -10.57
C PRO A 148 -8.66 -14.22 -9.27
N VAL A 149 -8.42 -14.86 -8.12
CA VAL A 149 -8.25 -14.13 -6.84
C VAL A 149 -7.06 -13.17 -6.89
N HIS A 150 -5.89 -13.63 -7.35
CA HIS A 150 -4.72 -12.77 -7.49
C HIS A 150 -4.93 -11.68 -8.54
N PHE A 151 -5.65 -11.98 -9.63
CA PHE A 151 -5.99 -11.00 -10.65
C PHE A 151 -6.84 -9.86 -10.07
N PHE A 152 -7.91 -10.21 -9.34
CA PHE A 152 -8.78 -9.21 -8.72
C PHE A 152 -8.09 -8.46 -7.57
N PHE A 153 -7.17 -9.11 -6.85
CA PHE A 153 -6.31 -8.44 -5.87
C PHE A 153 -5.49 -7.32 -6.55
N TRP A 154 -4.72 -7.66 -7.58
CA TRP A 154 -3.89 -6.68 -8.29
C TRP A 154 -4.72 -5.61 -8.99
N TRP A 155 -5.84 -6.00 -9.62
CA TRP A 155 -6.74 -5.06 -10.28
C TRP A 155 -7.33 -4.05 -9.31
N SER A 156 -7.83 -4.50 -8.16
CA SER A 156 -8.41 -3.62 -7.14
C SER A 156 -7.35 -2.72 -6.51
N LEU A 157 -6.19 -3.28 -6.17
CA LEU A 157 -5.12 -2.54 -5.50
C LEU A 157 -4.52 -1.49 -6.41
N LEU A 158 -4.13 -1.86 -7.64
CA LEU A 158 -3.61 -0.91 -8.62
C LEU A 158 -4.68 0.10 -9.05
N GLY A 159 -5.94 -0.31 -9.14
CA GLY A 159 -7.08 0.53 -9.50
C GLY A 159 -7.38 1.66 -8.49
N THR A 160 -6.75 1.68 -7.32
CA THR A 160 -6.84 2.80 -6.38
C THR A 160 -6.24 4.08 -6.95
N ASN A 161 -5.22 3.96 -7.81
CA ASN A 161 -4.63 5.09 -8.53
C ASN A 161 -5.44 5.39 -9.82
N LYS A 162 -6.18 6.51 -9.83
CA LYS A 162 -7.01 6.92 -10.99
C LYS A 162 -6.22 7.25 -12.25
N TYR A 163 -4.92 7.49 -12.14
CA TYR A 163 -4.07 7.87 -13.27
C TYR A 163 -3.57 6.65 -14.05
N ILE A 164 -3.82 5.42 -13.58
CA ILE A 164 -3.51 4.19 -14.31
C ILE A 164 -4.61 3.91 -15.35
N PRO A 165 -4.30 3.91 -16.66
CA PRO A 165 -5.26 3.55 -17.69
C PRO A 165 -5.75 2.10 -17.54
N LYS A 166 -7.02 1.83 -17.84
CA LYS A 166 -7.64 0.49 -17.65
C LYS A 166 -6.92 -0.64 -18.42
N ASN A 167 -6.38 -0.34 -19.61
CA ASN A 167 -5.59 -1.30 -20.39
C ASN A 167 -4.25 -1.62 -19.70
N HIS A 168 -3.60 -0.63 -19.08
CA HIS A 168 -2.38 -0.85 -18.30
C HIS A 168 -2.71 -1.63 -17.03
N LEU A 169 -3.82 -1.31 -16.35
CA LEU A 169 -4.31 -2.05 -15.19
C LEU A 169 -4.53 -3.54 -15.51
N LEU A 170 -5.19 -3.84 -16.64
CA LEU A 170 -5.40 -5.21 -17.13
C LEU A 170 -4.08 -5.94 -17.36
N ALA A 171 -3.16 -5.29 -18.08
CA ALA A 171 -1.87 -5.86 -18.45
C ALA A 171 -1.01 -6.12 -17.21
N MET A 172 -0.83 -5.12 -16.35
CA MET A 172 -0.06 -5.24 -15.12
C MET A 172 -0.64 -6.31 -14.19
N SER A 173 -1.95 -6.32 -13.97
CA SER A 173 -2.60 -7.33 -13.12
C SER A 173 -2.35 -8.74 -13.66
N SER A 174 -2.44 -8.94 -14.98
CA SER A 174 -2.14 -10.22 -15.62
C SER A 174 -0.67 -10.61 -15.44
N VAL A 175 0.26 -9.68 -15.66
CA VAL A 175 1.71 -9.92 -15.50
C VAL A 175 2.05 -10.28 -14.06
N HIS A 176 1.52 -9.56 -13.07
CA HIS A 176 1.83 -9.85 -11.67
C HIS A 176 1.24 -11.19 -11.21
N VAL A 177 0.06 -11.59 -11.71
CA VAL A 177 -0.46 -12.96 -11.51
C VAL A 177 0.49 -13.99 -12.08
N LEU A 178 0.98 -13.79 -13.31
CA LEU A 178 1.93 -14.71 -13.92
C LEU A 178 3.23 -14.78 -13.11
N VAL A 179 3.79 -13.65 -12.67
CA VAL A 179 5.03 -13.63 -11.88
C VAL A 179 4.87 -14.38 -10.56
N LEU A 180 3.77 -14.15 -9.83
CA LEU A 180 3.51 -14.81 -8.54
C LEU A 180 3.23 -16.31 -8.69
N LEU A 181 2.50 -16.72 -9.73
CA LEU A 181 2.12 -18.13 -9.92
C LEU A 181 3.16 -18.97 -10.67
N SER A 182 4.01 -18.35 -11.50
CA SER A 182 5.05 -19.03 -12.29
C SER A 182 6.27 -19.48 -11.47
N ARG A 183 6.29 -19.21 -10.16
CA ARG A 183 7.42 -19.54 -9.26
C ARG A 183 8.73 -18.84 -9.64
N ILE A 184 8.68 -17.79 -10.46
CA ILE A 184 9.86 -16.96 -10.78
C ILE A 184 10.43 -16.34 -9.50
N LEU A 185 9.56 -16.02 -8.54
CA LEU A 185 9.94 -15.47 -7.25
C LEU A 185 9.87 -16.54 -6.16
N PRO A 186 10.87 -16.64 -5.27
CA PRO A 186 10.73 -17.42 -4.06
C PRO A 186 9.61 -16.82 -3.20
N ASN A 187 8.88 -17.66 -2.46
CA ASN A 187 7.78 -17.20 -1.60
C ASN A 187 8.25 -16.12 -0.59
N THR A 188 9.51 -16.21 -0.14
CA THR A 188 10.13 -15.24 0.77
C THR A 188 10.32 -13.85 0.16
N ALA A 189 10.27 -13.71 -1.17
CA ALA A 189 10.36 -12.43 -1.86
C ALA A 189 8.99 -11.82 -2.21
N GLY A 190 7.89 -12.52 -1.94
CA GLY A 190 6.54 -12.07 -2.32
C GLY A 190 6.20 -10.69 -1.75
N PHE A 191 6.50 -10.48 -0.47
CA PHE A 191 6.30 -9.20 0.20
C PHE A 191 7.11 -8.06 -0.43
N THR A 192 8.44 -8.23 -0.50
CA THR A 192 9.35 -7.24 -1.11
C THR A 192 8.96 -6.91 -2.55
N TYR A 193 8.52 -7.92 -3.31
CA TYR A 193 8.03 -7.74 -4.67
C TYR A 193 6.78 -6.87 -4.72
N VAL A 194 5.73 -7.22 -3.96
CA VAL A 194 4.47 -6.47 -3.95
C VAL A 194 4.71 -5.02 -3.53
N GLN A 195 5.45 -4.81 -2.44
CA GLN A 195 5.81 -3.48 -1.96
C GLN A 195 6.53 -2.65 -3.04
N THR A 196 7.56 -3.23 -3.66
CA THR A 196 8.37 -2.52 -4.65
C THR A 196 7.53 -2.16 -5.89
N VAL A 197 6.77 -3.13 -6.41
CA VAL A 197 5.91 -2.91 -7.58
C VAL A 197 4.91 -1.80 -7.31
N LEU A 198 4.20 -1.84 -6.19
CA LEU A 198 3.18 -0.84 -5.87
C LEU A 198 3.77 0.56 -5.75
N VAL A 199 4.89 0.70 -5.04
CA VAL A 199 5.55 2.00 -4.87
C VAL A 199 6.02 2.56 -6.21
N LEU A 200 6.72 1.74 -7.02
CA LEU A 200 7.23 2.18 -8.31
C LEU A 200 6.10 2.52 -9.28
N THR A 201 5.06 1.67 -9.35
CA THR A 201 3.91 1.90 -10.22
C THR A 201 3.15 3.16 -9.82
N PHE A 202 2.77 3.33 -8.55
CA PHE A 202 2.01 4.50 -8.12
C PHE A 202 2.80 5.78 -8.36
N THR A 203 4.07 5.80 -7.94
CA THR A 203 4.94 6.96 -8.14
C THR A 203 5.09 7.30 -9.63
N PHE A 204 5.28 6.29 -10.49
CA PHE A 204 5.42 6.51 -11.93
C PHE A 204 4.16 7.17 -12.52
N TYR A 205 2.97 6.66 -12.22
CA TYR A 205 1.73 7.27 -12.73
C TYR A 205 1.44 8.64 -12.10
N ASP A 206 1.73 8.83 -10.82
CA ASP A 206 1.51 10.10 -10.15
C ASP A 206 2.49 11.19 -10.62
N VAL A 207 3.73 10.83 -10.96
CA VAL A 207 4.72 11.80 -11.46
C VAL A 207 4.49 12.12 -12.94
N PHE A 208 4.28 11.10 -13.79
CA PHE A 208 4.30 11.27 -15.25
C PHE A 208 2.91 11.39 -15.90
N PHE A 209 1.87 10.84 -15.28
CA PHE A 209 0.52 10.76 -15.87
C PHE A 209 -0.52 11.62 -15.14
N ARG A 210 -0.24 12.07 -13.91
CA ARG A 210 -1.08 13.05 -13.21
C ARG A 210 -1.01 14.41 -13.94
N PRO A 211 -2.15 14.97 -14.39
CA PRO A 211 -2.18 16.31 -14.99
C PRO A 211 -1.62 17.37 -14.03
N ARG A 212 -1.03 18.44 -14.58
CA ARG A 212 -0.37 19.48 -13.74
C ARG A 212 -1.36 20.20 -12.84
N GLU A 213 -2.58 20.42 -13.34
CA GLU A 213 -3.71 21.00 -12.62
C GLU A 213 -4.18 20.14 -11.44
N ASP A 214 -3.93 18.83 -11.50
CA ASP A 214 -4.24 17.87 -10.44
C ASP A 214 -3.11 17.76 -9.41
N LYS A 215 -1.91 18.31 -9.66
CA LYS A 215 -0.75 18.29 -8.74
C LYS A 215 -0.86 19.41 -7.70
N ASP A 216 -1.87 19.31 -6.84
CA ASP A 216 -2.19 20.26 -5.78
C ASP A 216 -1.57 19.86 -4.43
N VAL A 217 -2.06 20.45 -3.33
CA VAL A 217 -1.62 20.12 -1.96
C VAL A 217 -1.77 18.63 -1.63
N SER A 218 -2.73 17.94 -2.25
CA SER A 218 -2.94 16.51 -2.04
C SER A 218 -1.79 15.69 -2.65
N TYR A 219 -1.21 16.14 -3.77
CA TYR A 219 -0.01 15.53 -4.36
C TYR A 219 1.22 15.71 -3.47
N ASP A 220 1.40 16.92 -2.89
CA ASP A 220 2.50 17.24 -1.99
C ASP A 220 2.54 16.37 -0.74
N TRP A 221 1.37 15.96 -0.25
CA TRP A 221 1.23 15.15 0.96
C TRP A 221 1.12 13.65 0.69
N GLN A 222 1.06 13.24 -0.58
CA GLN A 222 0.83 11.84 -0.94
C GLN A 222 1.91 10.90 -0.40
N TRP A 223 3.15 11.36 -0.21
CA TRP A 223 4.22 10.57 0.39
C TRP A 223 3.89 10.04 1.80
N VAL A 224 2.99 10.71 2.52
CA VAL A 224 2.52 10.27 3.85
C VAL A 224 1.79 8.93 3.76
N THR A 225 1.20 8.58 2.61
CA THR A 225 0.58 7.26 2.41
C THR A 225 1.62 6.14 2.25
N PHE A 226 2.88 6.48 1.98
CA PHE A 226 3.95 5.52 1.74
C PHE A 226 4.91 5.39 2.93
N ALA A 227 5.36 6.52 3.48
CA ALA A 227 6.44 6.53 4.47
C ALA A 227 6.23 5.60 5.68
N PRO A 228 5.04 5.53 6.32
CA PRO A 228 4.85 4.65 7.48
C PRO A 228 5.11 3.19 7.18
N PHE A 229 4.51 2.63 6.12
CA PHE A 229 4.69 1.22 5.81
C PHE A 229 6.11 0.92 5.30
N MET A 230 6.75 1.85 4.62
CA MET A 230 8.14 1.68 4.22
C MET A 230 9.08 1.58 5.43
N VAL A 231 8.86 2.41 6.46
CA VAL A 231 9.60 2.31 7.72
C VAL A 231 9.33 0.96 8.38
N VAL A 232 8.06 0.53 8.44
CA VAL A 232 7.73 -0.77 9.05
C VAL A 232 8.34 -1.93 8.26
N ALA A 233 8.45 -1.86 6.92
CA ALA A 233 9.15 -2.89 6.12
C ALA A 233 10.62 -3.06 6.55
N TRP A 234 11.32 -1.95 6.80
CA TRP A 234 12.69 -1.98 7.33
C TRP A 234 12.76 -2.61 8.71
N VAL A 235 11.84 -2.23 9.61
CA VAL A 235 11.76 -2.80 10.97
C VAL A 235 11.44 -4.29 10.91
N GLU A 236 10.52 -4.72 10.04
CA GLU A 236 10.16 -6.12 9.81
C GLU A 236 11.34 -6.93 9.29
N SER A 237 12.11 -6.37 8.37
CA SER A 237 13.29 -7.01 7.83
C SER A 237 14.47 -7.11 8.80
N THR A 238 14.61 -6.19 9.75
CA THR A 238 15.82 -6.05 10.57
C THR A 238 15.62 -6.33 12.06
N ALA A 239 14.38 -6.29 12.54
CA ALA A 239 14.04 -6.37 13.96
C ALA A 239 12.77 -7.22 14.21
N CYS A 240 12.51 -8.23 13.37
CA CYS A 240 11.37 -9.12 13.60
C CYS A 240 11.45 -9.83 14.95
N THR A 241 12.53 -10.56 15.20
CA THR A 241 12.65 -11.41 16.40
C THR A 241 12.83 -10.59 17.67
N SER A 242 13.56 -9.46 17.59
CA SER A 242 13.85 -8.61 18.75
C SER A 242 12.71 -7.67 19.12
N PHE A 243 11.84 -7.31 18.18
CA PHE A 243 10.80 -6.30 18.41
C PHE A 243 9.42 -6.75 17.92
N LEU A 244 9.20 -6.84 16.60
CA LEU A 244 7.84 -6.95 16.04
C LEU A 244 7.10 -8.22 16.44
N ARG A 245 7.79 -9.36 16.54
CA ARG A 245 7.16 -10.64 16.88
C ARG A 245 6.40 -10.59 18.21
N ASN A 246 6.89 -9.82 19.18
CA ASN A 246 6.29 -9.71 20.52
C ASN A 246 5.06 -8.79 20.55
N ILE A 247 4.83 -7.99 19.51
CA ILE A 247 3.76 -6.99 19.48
C ILE A 247 2.76 -7.23 18.34
N GLY A 248 2.85 -8.32 17.58
CA GLY A 248 1.88 -8.68 16.53
C GLY A 248 2.50 -9.09 15.19
N GLY A 249 3.81 -8.96 15.02
CA GLY A 249 4.51 -9.33 13.79
C GLY A 249 4.05 -8.49 12.59
N HIS A 250 3.73 -9.18 11.49
CA HIS A 250 3.31 -8.63 10.21
C HIS A 250 2.09 -7.70 10.30
N MET A 251 1.22 -7.90 11.30
CA MET A 251 0.08 -7.02 11.58
C MET A 251 0.47 -5.54 11.64
N TRP A 252 1.66 -5.19 12.16
CA TRP A 252 2.10 -3.79 12.21
C TRP A 252 2.34 -3.19 10.83
N TYR A 253 2.85 -3.97 9.89
CA TYR A 253 3.02 -3.53 8.52
C TYR A 253 1.65 -3.26 7.91
N ASP A 254 0.73 -4.21 8.02
CA ASP A 254 -0.62 -4.07 7.47
C ASP A 254 -1.38 -2.92 8.12
N ALA A 255 -1.30 -2.75 9.44
CA ALA A 255 -1.88 -1.63 10.18
C ALA A 255 -1.36 -0.27 9.70
N SER A 256 -0.09 -0.20 9.30
CA SER A 256 0.55 1.05 8.89
C SER A 256 0.01 1.59 7.55
N ILE A 257 -0.52 0.72 6.67
CA ILE A 257 -1.07 1.11 5.38
C ILE A 257 -2.35 1.96 5.53
N PRO A 258 -3.45 1.46 6.13
CA PRO A 258 -4.66 2.26 6.31
C PRO A 258 -4.46 3.39 7.33
N SER A 259 -3.56 3.23 8.31
CA SER A 259 -3.16 4.34 9.19
C SER A 259 -2.56 5.49 8.40
N ALA A 260 -1.69 5.20 7.43
CA ALA A 260 -1.08 6.20 6.57
C ALA A 260 -2.11 6.92 5.69
N VAL A 261 -3.12 6.21 5.18
CA VAL A 261 -4.22 6.81 4.42
C VAL A 261 -5.10 7.70 5.29
N LEU A 262 -5.39 7.31 6.53
CA LEU A 262 -6.12 8.15 7.48
C LEU A 262 -5.31 9.40 7.88
N LEU A 263 -4.01 9.23 8.15
CA LEU A 263 -3.12 10.35 8.45
C LEU A 263 -3.08 11.35 7.29
N TYR A 264 -2.95 10.86 6.05
CA TYR A 264 -3.06 11.67 4.85
C TYR A 264 -4.40 12.41 4.78
N TYR A 265 -5.51 11.70 5.03
CA TYR A 265 -6.85 12.30 5.04
C TYR A 265 -6.91 13.49 5.99
N PHE A 266 -6.48 13.32 7.25
CA PHE A 266 -6.53 14.39 8.25
C PHE A 266 -5.59 15.55 7.91
N ALA A 267 -4.38 15.25 7.41
CA ALA A 267 -3.40 16.25 7.02
C ALA A 267 -3.92 17.13 5.86
N VAL A 268 -4.43 16.50 4.79
CA VAL A 268 -4.95 17.23 3.63
C VAL A 268 -6.25 17.96 3.97
N ARG A 269 -7.14 17.33 4.76
CA ARG A 269 -8.41 17.93 5.16
C ARG A 269 -8.22 19.24 5.93
N GLY A 270 -7.28 19.27 6.87
CA GLY A 270 -6.95 20.48 7.63
C GLY A 270 -6.44 21.64 6.76
N LEU A 271 -5.91 21.35 5.57
CA LEU A 271 -5.44 22.34 4.59
C LEU A 271 -6.53 22.79 3.61
N GLU A 272 -7.61 22.00 3.46
CA GLU A 272 -8.77 22.34 2.62
C GLU A 272 -9.71 23.36 3.30
N GLU A 273 -9.96 23.20 4.61
CA GLU A 273 -10.94 23.99 5.36
C GLU A 273 -10.67 25.51 5.45
N PRO A 274 -9.41 25.99 5.57
CA PRO A 274 -9.12 27.42 5.68
C PRO A 274 -9.55 28.25 4.45
N LYS A 275 -9.77 27.60 3.29
CA LYS A 275 -10.17 28.29 2.06
C LYS A 275 -11.67 28.63 2.05
N LYS A 276 -12.52 27.85 2.71
CA LYS A 276 -13.98 28.07 2.72
C LYS A 276 -14.44 29.15 3.69
N LEU A 277 -13.63 29.51 4.68
CA LEU A 277 -13.96 30.58 5.65
C LEU A 277 -13.57 31.98 5.15
N LYS A 278 -12.93 32.08 3.98
CA LYS A 278 -12.49 33.35 3.38
C LYS A 278 -13.30 33.77 2.15
N GLU A 279 -14.33 32.98 1.79
CA GLU A 279 -15.32 33.27 0.75
C GLU A 279 -16.67 33.56 1.43
#